data_AF-A0A844SR90-F1
#
_entry.id   AF-A0A844SR90-F1
#
_cell.length_a   1.000
_cell.length_b   1.000
_cell.length_c   1.000
_cell.angle_alpha   90.00
_cell.angle_beta   90.00
_cell.angle_gamma   90.00
#
_symmetry.space_group_name_H-M   'P 1'
#
loop_
_entity.id
_entity.type
_entity.pdbx_description
1 polymer ?
#
loop_
_entity_poly.entity_id
_entity_poly.type
_entity_poly.pdbx_seq_one_letter_code
_entity_poly.pdbx_strand_id
1 'polypeptide(L)'
;MNDIDVYQKAGLIEVYGGTLTQKRTGPIGVKSAVLTTSARKSWLAWSPDNTPAINAKQIELELDGDTIRAGTLTVGLILDDYTFTGWSLRLGADMPVDPALKPADVPSDLAEAVGKAGTLKQLRGAGSRRYVATLPRSLKAALAGTSGRSVRSWVIILDGAGPGELAIRRLALTASDVAGSDAAPSNISGKVVGGLAAAGKRIELILEDNQTRSTELGLDGSFAFSEVPTRLAASLRYRFEGQDYYASLGRWFRPLAGAMVVDVPVRPEFDNPGRKEPNAAETDIKSEFDTDDQKMSIFRYAKHRRTVWPGGPGYPREFAGRAFANNFGHLDRDRAFDNRDRCLRIAAVGGSTFVALQVKAYEKFNVVLEGELGRRLGRCVEVISAGRDNGDLAANYRVIRDYIMKFSPDVVLIEQMSGLATQMDARILKSTLGWSYEHNVLDDFYFDANGALTFRPWDSSWALDAVAPTNEQLINGLGIFESFSIPYADFAPEAKASFDLFAAIANKLKDDYPNTRFVLTTGHDQAVCHGSNSCDGKFAMPDGRSVRKGTAQLLENFARLCEQASIDCLQPPVPPVEEHLTYQHDAHYSVRGHQWLARHFADQLAALLSRAGLGSGN
;
A
#
# COMPACT_ATOMS: atom_id res chain seq x y z
N MET A 1 15.95 2.05 9.98
CA MET A 1 15.97 2.80 8.72
C MET A 1 17.37 2.76 8.13
N ASN A 2 17.59 2.10 6.98
CA ASN A 2 18.95 1.87 6.44
C ASN A 2 19.08 2.49 5.04
N ASP A 3 18.86 3.80 4.89
CA ASP A 3 18.78 4.50 3.59
C ASP A 3 17.74 3.91 2.61
N ILE A 4 16.85 3.07 3.13
CA ILE A 4 15.75 2.43 2.42
C ILE A 4 14.48 2.76 3.19
N ASP A 5 13.46 3.06 2.41
CA ASP A 5 12.09 3.26 2.82
C ASP A 5 11.56 2.13 3.72
N VAL A 6 11.04 2.50 4.89
CA VAL A 6 10.51 1.51 5.84
C VAL A 6 9.28 0.80 5.28
N TYR A 7 8.51 1.41 4.37
CA TYR A 7 7.38 0.74 3.71
C TYR A 7 7.82 -0.36 2.75
N GLN A 8 9.11 -0.42 2.41
CA GLN A 8 9.70 -1.53 1.67
C GLN A 8 10.22 -2.65 2.59
N LYS A 9 10.16 -2.46 3.92
CA LYS A 9 10.65 -3.39 4.95
C LYS A 9 9.52 -4.22 5.59
N ALA A 10 8.91 -5.13 4.81
CA ALA A 10 8.09 -6.27 5.24
C ALA A 10 7.16 -6.10 6.48
N GLY A 11 6.65 -4.90 6.77
CA GLY A 11 5.94 -4.60 8.01
C GLY A 11 4.93 -3.47 7.92
N LEU A 12 4.08 -3.42 8.95
CA LEU A 12 3.18 -2.32 9.24
C LEU A 12 3.94 -1.19 9.93
N ILE A 13 3.70 0.04 9.50
CA ILE A 13 4.22 1.25 10.13
C ILE A 13 3.07 1.98 10.79
N GLU A 14 3.29 2.43 12.02
CA GLU A 14 2.30 3.11 12.83
C GLU A 14 2.91 4.42 13.36
N VAL A 15 2.22 5.54 13.14
CA VAL A 15 2.70 6.88 13.50
C VAL A 15 1.66 7.55 14.38
N TYR A 16 2.01 7.82 15.63
CA TYR A 16 1.10 8.43 16.60
C TYR A 16 1.63 9.81 17.01
N GLY A 17 0.81 10.84 16.83
CA GLY A 17 1.16 12.22 17.19
C GLY A 17 2.21 12.86 16.28
N GLY A 18 2.30 12.44 15.03
CA GLY A 18 3.18 13.01 14.02
C GLY A 18 2.91 12.43 12.64
N THR A 19 3.72 12.77 11.65
CA THR A 19 3.63 12.25 10.28
C THR A 19 5.00 11.78 9.82
N LEU A 20 5.09 10.64 9.13
CA LEU A 20 6.35 10.10 8.63
C LEU A 20 6.50 10.29 7.12
N THR A 21 7.41 11.15 6.70
CA THR A 21 7.74 11.36 5.28
C THR A 21 9.18 10.96 4.98
N GLN A 22 9.57 10.99 3.71
CA GLN A 22 10.94 10.65 3.27
C GLN A 22 11.53 11.77 2.44
N LYS A 23 12.86 11.90 2.47
CA LYS A 23 13.65 12.65 1.49
C LYS A 23 14.30 11.63 0.56
N ARG A 24 13.80 11.49 -0.67
CA ARG A 24 14.25 10.50 -1.66
C ARG A 24 15.55 10.95 -2.35
N THR A 25 16.37 9.98 -2.73
CA THR A 25 17.59 10.22 -3.54
C THR A 25 17.56 9.53 -4.89
N GLY A 26 16.58 8.66 -5.10
CA GLY A 26 16.46 7.87 -6.32
C GLY A 26 15.19 7.02 -6.31
N PRO A 27 15.13 5.98 -7.15
CA PRO A 27 13.96 5.12 -7.28
C PRO A 27 13.62 4.39 -5.98
N ILE A 28 14.63 3.98 -5.21
CA ILE A 28 14.47 3.26 -3.94
C ILE A 28 15.14 3.99 -2.77
N GLY A 29 16.34 4.56 -3.00
CA GLY A 29 17.14 5.21 -1.96
C GLY A 29 16.47 6.39 -1.25
N VAL A 30 16.68 6.45 0.07
CA VAL A 30 16.20 7.49 1.00
C VAL A 30 17.40 8.15 1.67
N LYS A 31 17.49 9.48 1.62
CA LYS A 31 18.48 10.28 2.34
C LYS A 31 18.20 10.33 3.84
N SER A 32 16.93 10.58 4.18
CA SER A 32 16.45 10.60 5.56
C SER A 32 14.96 10.34 5.61
N ALA A 33 14.52 9.68 6.68
CA ALA A 33 13.13 9.60 7.09
C ALA A 33 12.85 10.74 8.07
N VAL A 34 11.75 11.47 7.87
CA VAL A 34 11.42 12.66 8.64
C VAL A 34 10.12 12.41 9.38
N LEU A 35 10.21 12.31 10.71
CA LEU A 35 9.05 12.31 11.59
C LEU A 35 8.75 13.75 12.00
N THR A 36 7.71 14.34 11.42
CA THR A 36 7.22 15.66 11.82
C THR A 36 6.23 15.49 12.96
N THR A 37 6.60 15.93 14.16
CA THR A 37 5.81 15.78 15.37
C THR A 37 4.71 16.82 15.45
N SER A 38 3.53 16.40 15.93
CA SER A 38 2.36 17.25 16.14
C SER A 38 1.76 17.10 17.54
N ALA A 39 2.44 16.37 18.43
CA ALA A 39 2.03 16.13 19.79
C ALA A 39 3.23 16.34 20.73
N ARG A 40 2.97 16.50 22.03
CA ARG A 40 4.04 16.58 23.04
C ARG A 40 4.93 15.34 23.04
N LYS A 41 4.31 14.18 22.79
CA LYS A 41 4.96 12.88 22.71
C LYS A 41 4.48 12.18 21.45
N SER A 42 5.41 11.90 20.57
CA SER A 42 5.16 11.25 19.29
C SER A 42 5.83 9.89 19.24
N TRP A 43 5.18 8.94 18.57
CA TRP A 43 5.64 7.57 18.43
C TRP A 43 5.69 7.19 16.97
N LEU A 44 6.74 6.46 16.62
CA LEU A 44 6.84 5.72 15.39
C LEU A 44 7.14 4.27 15.76
N ALA A 45 6.30 3.35 15.32
CA ALA A 45 6.54 1.92 15.47
C ALA A 45 6.47 1.23 14.11
N TRP A 46 7.24 0.16 13.93
CA TRP A 46 7.10 -0.69 12.76
C TRP A 46 7.34 -2.17 13.08
N SER A 47 6.58 -3.05 12.41
CA SER A 47 6.56 -4.48 12.70
C SER A 47 6.09 -5.35 11.53
N PRO A 48 6.67 -6.53 11.28
CA PRO A 48 7.97 -6.96 11.78
C PRO A 48 9.10 -6.17 11.10
N ASP A 49 10.25 -6.10 11.75
CA ASP A 49 11.50 -5.77 11.08
C ASP A 49 12.47 -6.93 11.32
N ASN A 50 12.55 -7.85 10.37
CA ASN A 50 13.52 -8.94 10.45
C ASN A 50 14.90 -8.52 9.91
N THR A 51 15.26 -7.22 9.93
CA THR A 51 16.62 -6.75 9.59
C THR A 51 17.63 -7.71 10.22
N PRO A 52 18.48 -8.36 9.41
CA PRO A 52 19.27 -9.45 9.93
C PRO A 52 20.39 -8.77 10.70
N ALA A 53 20.46 -9.06 11.98
CA ALA A 53 21.70 -8.81 12.65
C ALA A 53 22.04 -10.06 13.44
N ILE A 54 22.17 -11.17 12.69
CA ILE A 54 22.98 -12.30 13.13
C ILE A 54 24.34 -11.68 13.48
N ASN A 55 24.69 -11.70 14.77
CA ASN A 55 25.88 -11.06 15.34
C ASN A 55 25.85 -9.54 15.53
N ALA A 56 24.67 -8.92 15.66
CA ALA A 56 24.56 -7.52 16.09
C ALA A 56 25.33 -7.26 17.40
N LYS A 57 26.20 -6.26 17.42
CA LYS A 57 26.93 -5.85 18.63
C LYS A 57 26.43 -4.55 19.21
N GLN A 58 25.96 -3.65 18.36
CA GLN A 58 25.49 -2.32 18.73
C GLN A 58 24.27 -1.87 17.93
N ILE A 59 23.58 -0.86 18.46
CA ILE A 59 22.63 -0.03 17.73
C ILE A 59 23.33 1.26 17.30
N GLU A 60 23.05 1.71 16.09
CA GLU A 60 23.57 2.93 15.50
C GLU A 60 22.41 3.84 15.08
N LEU A 61 22.51 5.12 15.44
CA LEU A 61 21.59 6.19 15.05
C LEU A 61 22.41 7.33 14.43
N GLU A 62 22.03 7.76 13.23
CA GLU A 62 22.56 8.97 12.59
C GLU A 62 21.41 9.92 12.28
N LEU A 63 21.52 11.15 12.78
CA LEU A 63 20.54 12.22 12.61
C LEU A 63 20.96 13.18 11.50
N ASP A 64 19.99 13.69 10.75
CA ASP A 64 20.20 14.74 9.75
C ASP A 64 20.31 16.12 10.41
N GLY A 65 20.85 17.09 9.67
CA GLY A 65 21.09 18.43 10.20
C GLY A 65 19.86 19.24 10.55
N ASP A 66 18.73 18.88 9.96
CA ASP A 66 17.43 19.51 10.16
C ASP A 66 16.71 18.98 11.42
N THR A 67 17.33 18.04 12.15
CA THR A 67 16.73 17.44 13.35
C THR A 67 16.55 18.45 14.47
N ILE A 68 15.36 18.43 15.08
CA ILE A 68 15.00 19.19 16.27
C ILE A 68 16.01 18.95 17.41
N ARG A 69 16.35 20.01 18.13
CA ARG A 69 17.36 20.01 19.21
C ARG A 69 16.72 20.14 20.59
N ALA A 70 15.54 19.57 20.76
CA ALA A 70 14.76 19.65 21.99
C ALA A 70 14.20 18.27 22.36
N GLY A 71 13.98 18.06 23.65
CA GLY A 71 13.40 16.83 24.17
C GLY A 71 14.35 15.64 24.26
N THR A 72 13.75 14.46 24.45
CA THR A 72 14.43 13.17 24.57
C THR A 72 13.94 12.24 23.48
N LEU A 73 14.88 11.74 22.68
CA LEU A 73 14.66 10.68 21.71
C LEU A 73 14.90 9.33 22.39
N THR A 74 13.95 8.42 22.29
CA THR A 74 14.12 7.02 22.68
C THR A 74 13.97 6.14 21.45
N VAL A 75 14.88 5.19 21.28
CA VAL A 75 14.81 4.16 20.25
C VAL A 75 14.86 2.80 20.94
N GLY A 76 14.09 1.82 20.47
CA GLY A 76 14.11 0.51 21.08
C GLY A 76 13.43 -0.58 20.28
N LEU A 77 13.44 -1.77 20.86
CA LEU A 77 12.90 -3.01 20.31
C LEU A 77 11.95 -3.62 21.33
N ILE A 78 10.77 -4.03 20.87
CA ILE A 78 9.82 -4.87 21.59
C ILE A 78 10.01 -6.30 21.07
N LEU A 79 10.20 -7.27 21.96
CA LEU A 79 10.23 -8.70 21.63
C LEU A 79 8.82 -9.31 21.64
N ASP A 80 8.68 -10.52 21.11
CA ASP A 80 7.40 -11.28 21.09
C ASP A 80 6.79 -11.54 22.48
N ASP A 81 7.62 -11.64 23.52
CA ASP A 81 7.23 -11.69 24.93
C ASP A 81 6.85 -10.33 25.55
N TYR A 82 6.72 -9.28 24.73
CA TYR A 82 6.48 -7.88 25.11
C TYR A 82 7.57 -7.24 25.96
N THR A 83 8.75 -7.85 26.07
CA THR A 83 9.89 -7.18 26.72
C THR A 83 10.45 -6.08 25.84
N PHE A 84 10.70 -4.91 26.43
CA PHE A 84 11.28 -3.77 25.75
C PHE A 84 12.75 -3.58 26.11
N THR A 85 13.59 -3.37 25.09
CA THR A 85 14.96 -2.89 25.24
C THR A 85 15.09 -1.55 24.52
N GLY A 86 15.39 -0.48 25.25
CA GLY A 86 15.49 0.87 24.70
C GLY A 86 16.75 1.62 25.08
N TRP A 87 17.08 2.59 24.24
CA TRP A 87 18.16 3.55 24.42
C TRP A 87 17.64 4.97 24.25
N SER A 88 18.10 5.90 25.09
CA SER A 88 17.71 7.30 25.05
C SER A 88 18.88 8.22 24.67
N LEU A 89 18.52 9.32 24.02
CA LEU A 89 19.38 10.43 23.65
C LEU A 89 18.69 11.74 24.03
N ARG A 90 19.33 12.55 24.85
CA ARG A 90 18.88 13.92 25.12
C ARG A 90 19.28 14.82 23.96
N LEU A 91 18.31 15.37 23.23
CA LEU A 91 18.55 16.27 22.10
C LEU A 91 18.76 17.71 22.55
N GLY A 92 18.11 18.12 23.64
CA GLY A 92 18.28 19.42 24.29
C GLY A 92 17.25 19.62 25.40
N ALA A 93 17.03 20.87 25.81
CA ALA A 93 15.98 21.20 26.77
C ALA A 93 14.59 20.82 26.20
N ASP A 94 13.61 20.58 27.08
CA ASP A 94 12.23 20.38 26.61
C ASP A 94 11.69 21.72 26.11
N MET A 95 10.90 21.67 25.03
CA MET A 95 10.12 22.83 24.62
C MET A 95 9.07 23.17 25.68
N PRO A 96 8.68 24.45 25.81
CA PRO A 96 7.56 24.84 26.67
C PRO A 96 6.32 24.00 26.38
N VAL A 97 5.61 23.59 27.44
CA VAL A 97 4.40 22.79 27.30
C VAL A 97 3.32 23.66 26.67
N ASP A 98 2.90 23.31 25.46
CA ASP A 98 1.69 23.84 24.85
C ASP A 98 0.47 23.01 25.35
N PRO A 99 -0.42 23.61 26.15
CA PRO A 99 -1.59 22.91 26.68
C PRO A 99 -2.60 22.50 25.60
N ALA A 100 -2.53 23.05 24.39
CA ALA A 100 -3.38 22.65 23.28
C ALA A 100 -2.99 21.28 22.68
N LEU A 101 -1.75 20.82 22.90
CA LEU A 101 -1.26 19.56 22.36
C LEU A 101 -1.70 18.37 23.22
N LYS A 102 -2.67 17.61 22.72
CA LYS A 102 -3.08 16.34 23.33
C LYS A 102 -1.99 15.26 23.15
N PRO A 103 -1.82 14.34 24.13
CA PRO A 103 -1.01 13.14 23.93
C PRO A 103 -1.52 12.31 22.75
N ALA A 104 -0.61 11.65 22.05
CA ALA A 104 -0.99 10.69 21.02
C ALA A 104 -1.64 9.47 21.66
N ASP A 105 -2.74 8.99 21.06
CA ASP A 105 -3.45 7.81 21.53
C ASP A 105 -2.83 6.55 20.91
N VAL A 106 -1.90 5.95 21.67
CA VAL A 106 -1.09 4.80 21.27
C VAL A 106 -1.71 3.52 21.84
N PRO A 107 -1.84 2.44 21.04
CA PRO A 107 -2.35 1.16 21.51
C PRO A 107 -1.61 0.64 22.75
N SER A 108 -2.37 0.05 23.69
CA SER A 108 -1.84 -0.46 24.95
C SER A 108 -0.73 -1.51 24.75
N ASP A 109 -0.81 -2.31 23.70
CA ASP A 109 0.20 -3.33 23.38
C ASP A 109 1.59 -2.74 23.10
N LEU A 110 1.66 -1.50 22.62
CA LEU A 110 2.90 -0.74 22.47
C LEU A 110 3.23 0.07 23.73
N ALA A 111 2.25 0.80 24.26
CA ALA A 111 2.45 1.72 25.37
C ALA A 111 2.86 0.99 26.66
N GLU A 112 2.22 -0.14 26.99
CA GLU A 112 2.54 -0.93 28.17
C GLU A 112 3.90 -1.62 28.07
N ALA A 113 4.26 -2.14 26.88
CA ALA A 113 5.54 -2.80 26.67
C ALA A 113 6.72 -1.84 26.97
N VAL A 114 6.60 -0.59 26.51
CA VAL A 114 7.57 0.46 26.82
C VAL A 114 7.46 0.92 28.28
N GLY A 115 6.25 1.06 28.83
CA GLY A 115 6.03 1.51 30.21
C GLY A 115 6.54 0.55 31.29
N LYS A 116 6.54 -0.76 31.01
CA LYS A 116 7.10 -1.81 31.91
C LYS A 116 8.63 -1.84 31.93
N ALA A 117 9.29 -1.04 31.11
CA ALA A 117 10.75 -1.04 31.02
C ALA A 117 11.39 -0.49 32.30
N GLY A 118 12.25 -1.28 32.94
CA GLY A 118 12.94 -0.87 34.17
C GLY A 118 13.88 0.32 33.97
N THR A 119 14.83 0.25 33.02
CA THR A 119 15.85 1.30 32.81
C THR A 119 16.29 1.38 31.34
N LEU A 120 16.27 2.59 30.78
CA LEU A 120 16.81 2.88 29.44
C LEU A 120 18.32 3.03 29.48
N LYS A 121 19.01 2.52 28.45
CA LYS A 121 20.45 2.75 28.26
C LYS A 121 20.68 4.08 27.54
N GLN A 122 21.86 4.69 27.65
CA GLN A 122 22.15 5.92 26.90
C GLN A 122 22.82 5.62 25.55
N LEU A 123 22.39 6.34 24.51
CA LEU A 123 23.12 6.48 23.25
C LEU A 123 24.30 7.43 23.45
N ARG A 124 25.50 7.02 23.04
CA ARG A 124 26.73 7.82 23.18
C ARG A 124 27.14 8.41 21.83
N GLY A 125 27.60 9.65 21.82
CA GLY A 125 28.11 10.29 20.60
C GLY A 125 29.35 9.57 20.06
N ALA A 126 29.36 9.30 18.76
CA ALA A 126 30.44 8.65 18.01
C ALA A 126 30.88 9.46 16.77
N GLY A 127 30.49 10.74 16.70
CA GLY A 127 30.75 11.64 15.59
C GLY A 127 29.73 12.77 15.55
N SER A 128 29.81 13.64 14.53
CA SER A 128 28.80 14.68 14.31
C SER A 128 27.45 14.03 14.02
N ARG A 129 26.49 14.17 14.95
CA ARG A 129 25.11 13.63 14.86
C ARG A 129 25.02 12.10 14.73
N ARG A 130 26.10 11.38 15.02
CA ARG A 130 26.17 9.92 15.04
C ARG A 130 26.22 9.43 16.48
N TYR A 131 25.40 8.44 16.80
CA TYR A 131 25.25 7.90 18.14
C TYR A 131 25.21 6.38 18.12
N VAL A 132 25.83 5.75 19.11
CA VAL A 132 25.90 4.29 19.23
C VAL A 132 25.65 3.81 20.64
N ALA A 133 25.19 2.58 20.79
CA ALA A 133 25.15 1.89 22.07
C ALA A 133 25.27 0.37 21.93
N THR A 134 25.91 -0.27 22.90
CA THR A 134 26.06 -1.74 22.93
C THR A 134 24.73 -2.43 23.20
N LEU A 135 24.47 -3.53 22.50
CA LEU A 135 23.28 -4.35 22.75
C LEU A 135 23.45 -5.21 24.02
N PRO A 136 22.41 -5.33 24.88
CA PRO A 136 22.41 -6.27 25.99
C PRO A 136 22.56 -7.73 25.52
N ARG A 137 23.09 -8.60 26.39
CA ARG A 137 23.23 -10.05 26.08
C ARG A 137 21.89 -10.72 25.75
N SER A 138 20.82 -10.36 26.47
CA SER A 138 19.47 -10.88 26.24
C SER A 138 18.98 -10.60 24.82
N LEU A 139 19.17 -9.37 24.34
CA LEU A 139 18.78 -8.99 22.99
C LEU A 139 19.68 -9.66 21.94
N LYS A 140 21.00 -9.77 22.18
CA LYS A 140 21.89 -10.51 21.27
C LYS A 140 21.47 -11.97 21.12
N ALA A 141 21.03 -12.61 22.19
CA ALA A 141 20.52 -13.98 22.16
C ALA A 141 19.21 -14.10 21.36
N ALA A 142 18.29 -13.13 21.51
CA ALA A 142 17.06 -13.08 20.71
C ALA A 142 17.37 -12.87 19.21
N LEU A 143 18.25 -11.92 18.87
CA LEU A 143 18.66 -11.65 17.49
C LEU A 143 19.43 -12.82 16.85
N ALA A 144 20.15 -13.61 17.65
CA ALA A 144 20.82 -14.82 17.20
C ALA A 144 19.87 -16.04 17.08
N GLY A 145 18.59 -15.89 17.44
CA GLY A 145 17.62 -16.98 17.46
C GLY A 145 17.86 -18.03 18.55
N THR A 146 18.83 -17.82 19.45
CA THR A 146 19.21 -18.82 20.47
C THR A 146 18.30 -18.83 21.69
N SER A 147 17.52 -17.77 21.92
CA SER A 147 16.57 -17.70 23.04
C SER A 147 15.14 -18.08 22.69
N GLY A 148 14.85 -18.45 21.44
CA GLY A 148 13.47 -18.69 20.97
C GLY A 148 12.56 -17.46 20.98
N ARG A 149 13.14 -16.25 21.10
CA ARG A 149 12.43 -14.96 21.07
C ARG A 149 12.80 -14.19 19.82
N SER A 150 11.85 -13.48 19.26
CA SER A 150 11.98 -12.70 18.04
C SER A 150 11.66 -11.22 18.27
N VAL A 151 12.19 -10.35 17.41
CA VAL A 151 11.83 -8.93 17.41
C VAL A 151 10.41 -8.79 16.86
N ARG A 152 9.50 -8.29 17.70
CA ARG A 152 8.12 -7.99 17.31
C ARG A 152 8.03 -6.63 16.60
N SER A 153 8.59 -5.60 17.21
CA SER A 153 8.48 -4.22 16.71
C SER A 153 9.73 -3.41 17.05
N TRP A 154 10.05 -2.45 16.20
CA TRP A 154 10.86 -1.31 16.61
C TRP A 154 9.98 -0.17 17.08
N VAL A 155 10.53 0.68 17.94
CA VAL A 155 9.86 1.87 18.45
C VAL A 155 10.83 3.05 18.48
N ILE A 156 10.36 4.20 18.04
CA ILE A 156 10.97 5.50 18.23
C ILE A 156 9.97 6.38 18.95
N ILE A 157 10.42 7.07 19.99
CA ILE A 157 9.62 7.97 20.81
C ILE A 157 10.35 9.29 20.91
N LEU A 158 9.68 10.38 20.57
CA LEU A 158 10.17 11.72 20.82
C LEU A 158 9.28 12.37 21.88
N ASP A 159 9.86 12.71 23.03
CA ASP A 159 9.16 13.29 24.17
C ASP A 159 9.76 14.66 24.51
N GLY A 160 8.90 15.65 24.77
CA GLY A 160 9.33 17.00 25.17
C GLY A 160 9.88 17.87 24.03
N ALA A 161 9.83 17.42 22.78
CA ALA A 161 10.30 18.21 21.64
C ALA A 161 9.26 19.19 21.09
N GLY A 162 7.97 19.04 21.41
CA GLY A 162 6.90 19.82 20.79
C GLY A 162 6.80 19.58 19.27
N PRO A 163 6.14 20.46 18.50
CA PRO A 163 6.10 20.37 17.04
C PRO A 163 7.49 20.63 16.42
N GLY A 164 7.94 19.74 15.54
CA GLY A 164 9.21 19.88 14.84
C GLY A 164 9.57 18.63 14.05
N GLU A 165 10.76 18.61 13.45
CA GLU A 165 11.20 17.50 12.60
C GLU A 165 12.30 16.66 13.26
N LEU A 166 12.07 15.35 13.39
CA LEU A 166 13.11 14.38 13.67
C LEU A 166 13.53 13.73 12.34
N ALA A 167 14.68 14.13 11.81
CA ALA A 167 15.20 13.62 10.55
C ALA A 167 16.27 12.55 10.82
N ILE A 168 15.95 11.28 10.53
CA ILE A 168 16.80 10.12 10.75
C ILE A 168 17.42 9.71 9.42
N ARG A 169 18.74 9.80 9.30
CA ARG A 169 19.46 9.27 8.13
C ARG A 169 19.59 7.76 8.24
N ARG A 170 20.02 7.30 9.41
CA ARG A 170 20.29 5.88 9.67
C ARG A 170 19.84 5.47 11.05
N LEU A 171 19.22 4.31 11.13
CA LEU A 171 18.93 3.57 12.35
C LEU A 171 19.06 2.08 12.08
N ALA A 172 20.11 1.46 12.61
CA ALA A 172 20.49 0.09 12.27
C ALA A 172 21.04 -0.67 13.48
N LEU A 173 20.96 -2.00 13.43
CA LEU A 173 21.76 -2.89 14.25
C LEU A 173 23.03 -3.24 13.46
N THR A 174 24.22 -3.09 14.05
CA THR A 174 25.51 -3.27 13.35
C THR A 174 26.49 -4.18 14.10
N ALA A 175 27.39 -4.83 13.36
CA ALA A 175 28.36 -5.81 13.86
C ALA A 175 29.78 -5.24 14.13
N SER A 176 30.12 -4.06 13.58
CA SER A 176 31.44 -3.43 13.66
C SER A 176 31.35 -1.99 14.21
N ASP A 177 32.42 -1.55 14.89
CA ASP A 177 32.60 -0.18 15.39
C ASP A 177 32.90 0.84 14.26
N VAL A 178 33.30 0.35 13.09
CA VAL A 178 33.68 1.17 11.93
C VAL A 178 32.43 1.44 11.09
N ALA A 179 32.06 2.73 10.96
CA ALA A 179 31.09 3.17 9.96
C ALA A 179 31.52 2.63 8.60
N GLY A 180 30.60 1.98 7.88
CA GLY A 180 30.91 1.31 6.61
C GLY A 180 31.73 2.22 5.70
N SER A 181 32.93 1.78 5.32
CA SER A 181 33.56 2.33 4.13
C SER A 181 32.70 1.88 2.95
N ASP A 182 32.12 2.82 2.21
CA ASP A 182 31.29 2.59 1.01
C ASP A 182 32.02 1.89 -0.15
N ALA A 183 33.27 1.46 0.05
CA ALA A 183 34.14 0.91 -1.00
C ALA A 183 34.12 -0.62 -1.11
N ALA A 184 33.83 -1.35 -0.02
CA ALA A 184 33.92 -2.81 -0.06
C ALA A 184 32.60 -3.44 -0.53
N PRO A 185 32.62 -4.35 -1.51
CA PRO A 185 31.41 -5.03 -1.95
C PRO A 185 30.86 -6.00 -0.89
N SER A 186 29.61 -6.40 -1.08
CA SER A 186 28.92 -7.39 -0.25
C SER A 186 28.92 -8.77 -0.92
N ASN A 187 29.08 -9.82 -0.13
CA ASN A 187 28.78 -11.18 -0.53
C ASN A 187 27.50 -11.60 0.20
N ILE A 188 26.41 -11.75 -0.55
CA ILE A 188 25.09 -12.09 -0.01
C ILE A 188 24.86 -13.58 -0.24
N SER A 189 24.62 -14.33 0.82
CA SER A 189 24.26 -15.74 0.77
C SER A 189 23.03 -16.02 1.63
N GLY A 190 22.40 -17.18 1.48
CA GLY A 190 21.29 -17.55 2.34
C GLY A 190 20.49 -18.70 1.80
N LYS A 191 19.25 -18.82 2.28
CA LYS A 191 18.33 -19.89 1.88
C LYS A 191 16.93 -19.37 1.58
N VAL A 192 16.28 -20.01 0.63
CA VAL A 192 14.82 -19.97 0.54
C VAL A 192 14.28 -20.94 1.59
N VAL A 193 13.46 -20.44 2.51
CA VAL A 193 12.97 -21.20 3.67
C VAL A 193 11.44 -21.26 3.68
N GLY A 194 10.88 -22.42 4.00
CA GLY A 194 9.44 -22.66 3.83
C GLY A 194 9.09 -23.05 2.38
N GLY A 195 8.03 -23.85 2.20
CA GLY A 195 7.70 -24.47 0.92
C GLY A 195 8.71 -25.54 0.46
N LEU A 196 8.34 -26.34 -0.54
CA LEU A 196 9.29 -27.24 -1.22
C LEU A 196 10.17 -26.39 -2.15
N ALA A 197 11.30 -25.89 -1.65
CA ALA A 197 12.32 -25.28 -2.50
C ALA A 197 12.83 -26.35 -3.48
N ALA A 198 12.38 -26.27 -4.74
CA ALA A 198 12.75 -27.24 -5.75
C ALA A 198 14.11 -26.88 -6.35
N ALA A 199 15.01 -27.87 -6.38
CA ALA A 199 16.28 -27.77 -7.09
C ALA A 199 16.07 -27.31 -8.54
N GLY A 200 16.96 -26.44 -9.04
CA GLY A 200 16.87 -25.86 -10.39
C GLY A 200 15.91 -24.67 -10.53
N LYS A 201 15.16 -24.29 -9.47
CA LYS A 201 14.50 -22.98 -9.42
C LYS A 201 15.53 -21.87 -9.24
N ARG A 202 15.21 -20.66 -9.69
CA ARG A 202 16.13 -19.51 -9.68
C ARG A 202 15.69 -18.46 -8.66
N ILE A 203 16.67 -17.82 -8.04
CA ILE A 203 16.51 -16.60 -7.27
C ILE A 203 17.20 -15.45 -8.01
N GLU A 204 16.59 -14.27 -7.96
CA GLU A 204 17.08 -13.06 -8.60
C GLU A 204 17.58 -12.06 -7.56
N LEU A 205 18.75 -11.48 -7.81
CA LEU A 205 19.24 -10.27 -7.18
C LEU A 205 18.98 -9.11 -8.12
N ILE A 206 18.24 -8.12 -7.66
CA ILE A 206 17.85 -6.95 -8.44
C ILE A 206 18.40 -5.71 -7.73
N LEU A 207 19.15 -4.88 -8.44
CA LEU A 207 19.71 -3.62 -7.93
C LEU A 207 18.89 -2.43 -8.41
N GLU A 208 18.79 -1.37 -7.63
CA GLU A 208 17.92 -0.21 -7.92
C GLU A 208 18.13 0.45 -9.29
N ASP A 209 19.29 0.27 -9.92
CA ASP A 209 19.66 0.75 -11.25
C ASP A 209 19.24 -0.19 -12.39
N ASN A 210 18.31 -1.11 -12.13
CA ASN A 210 17.82 -2.17 -13.01
C ASN A 210 18.74 -3.36 -13.28
N GLN A 211 19.99 -3.37 -12.79
CA GLN A 211 20.82 -4.55 -12.95
C GLN A 211 20.21 -5.76 -12.24
N THR A 212 20.16 -6.89 -12.95
CA THR A 212 19.59 -8.14 -12.44
C THR A 212 20.58 -9.27 -12.64
N ARG A 213 20.79 -10.05 -11.58
CA ARG A 213 21.60 -11.29 -11.60
C ARG A 213 20.71 -12.42 -11.10
N SER A 214 20.93 -13.63 -11.58
CA SER A 214 20.20 -14.80 -11.08
C SER A 214 21.12 -15.98 -10.86
N THR A 215 20.79 -16.80 -9.87
CA THR A 215 21.47 -18.07 -9.58
C THR A 215 20.44 -19.16 -9.36
N GLU A 216 20.82 -20.41 -9.65
CA GLU A 216 20.03 -21.57 -9.28
C GLU A 216 20.14 -21.82 -7.78
N LEU A 217 19.05 -22.33 -7.20
CA LEU A 217 19.02 -22.78 -5.83
C LEU A 217 19.71 -24.15 -5.69
N GLY A 218 20.49 -24.31 -4.64
CA GLY A 218 20.98 -25.62 -4.21
C GLY A 218 19.83 -26.55 -3.78
N LEU A 219 20.15 -27.84 -3.61
CA LEU A 219 19.17 -28.85 -3.16
C LEU A 219 18.52 -28.50 -1.80
N ASP A 220 19.24 -27.75 -0.97
CA ASP A 220 18.79 -27.28 0.34
C ASP A 220 18.19 -25.86 0.31
N GLY A 221 17.88 -25.35 -0.89
CA GLY A 221 17.36 -24.00 -1.11
C GLY A 221 18.41 -22.89 -0.99
N SER A 222 19.70 -23.22 -0.89
CA SER A 222 20.77 -22.23 -0.73
C SER A 222 21.06 -21.41 -1.99
N PHE A 223 21.54 -20.18 -1.80
CA PHE A 223 21.98 -19.29 -2.86
C PHE A 223 23.16 -18.41 -2.42
N ALA A 224 23.90 -17.87 -3.39
CA ALA A 224 24.94 -16.89 -3.15
C ALA A 224 25.11 -15.91 -4.32
N PHE A 225 25.40 -14.66 -3.99
CA PHE A 225 25.78 -13.58 -4.89
C PHE A 225 27.04 -12.90 -4.35
N SER A 226 28.10 -12.89 -5.15
CA SER A 226 29.35 -12.18 -4.84
C SER A 226 29.35 -10.76 -5.40
N GLU A 227 30.19 -9.88 -4.86
CA GLU A 227 30.47 -8.55 -5.44
C GLU A 227 29.24 -7.65 -5.60
N VAL A 228 28.29 -7.73 -4.66
CA VAL A 228 27.09 -6.90 -4.67
C VAL A 228 27.44 -5.48 -4.21
N PRO A 229 27.14 -4.42 -4.99
CA PRO A 229 27.44 -3.05 -4.61
C PRO A 229 26.71 -2.63 -3.34
N THR A 230 27.44 -2.10 -2.35
CA THR A 230 26.86 -1.58 -1.10
C THR A 230 26.25 -0.19 -1.27
N ARG A 231 26.63 0.54 -2.33
CA ARG A 231 26.10 1.87 -2.66
C ARG A 231 24.72 1.86 -3.31
N LEU A 232 24.17 0.70 -3.69
CA LEU A 232 22.86 0.57 -4.31
C LEU A 232 21.91 -0.19 -3.40
N ALA A 233 20.62 0.12 -3.46
CA ALA A 233 19.60 -0.76 -2.88
C ALA A 233 19.53 -2.07 -3.66
N ALA A 234 19.27 -3.17 -2.95
CA ALA A 234 19.13 -4.50 -3.50
C ALA A 234 17.79 -5.15 -3.09
N SER A 235 17.28 -6.00 -3.95
CA SER A 235 16.13 -6.88 -3.71
C SER A 235 16.54 -8.32 -4.04
N LEU A 236 16.18 -9.25 -3.16
CA LEU A 236 16.22 -10.68 -3.48
C LEU A 236 14.79 -11.11 -3.78
N ARG A 237 14.56 -11.64 -4.97
CA ARG A 237 13.24 -12.06 -5.44
C ARG A 237 13.26 -13.54 -5.81
N TYR A 238 12.36 -14.31 -5.19
CA TYR A 238 12.12 -15.71 -5.51
C TYR A 238 10.65 -15.87 -5.90
N ARG A 239 10.38 -16.40 -7.10
CA ARG A 239 9.01 -16.63 -7.58
C ARG A 239 8.60 -18.07 -7.32
N PHE A 240 7.55 -18.26 -6.53
CA PHE A 240 6.97 -19.58 -6.23
C PHE A 240 5.46 -19.52 -6.40
N GLU A 241 4.90 -20.48 -7.15
CA GLU A 241 3.47 -20.51 -7.50
C GLU A 241 2.95 -19.14 -7.98
N GLY A 242 3.79 -18.46 -8.77
CA GLY A 242 3.57 -17.15 -9.37
C GLY A 242 3.45 -15.93 -8.44
N GLN A 243 3.67 -16.10 -7.14
CA GLN A 243 3.90 -15.02 -6.19
C GLN A 243 5.41 -14.76 -6.04
N ASP A 244 5.77 -13.48 -5.94
CA ASP A 244 7.12 -13.05 -5.62
C ASP A 244 7.31 -12.97 -4.10
N TYR A 245 8.31 -13.69 -3.61
CA TYR A 245 8.77 -13.68 -2.23
C TYR A 245 10.09 -12.94 -2.12
N TYR A 246 10.26 -12.21 -1.02
CA TYR A 246 11.39 -11.32 -0.82
C TYR A 246 12.22 -11.73 0.39
N ALA A 247 13.42 -11.17 0.47
CA ALA A 247 14.27 -11.27 1.65
C ALA A 247 13.48 -10.95 2.94
N SER A 248 13.85 -11.60 4.04
CA SER A 248 13.29 -11.34 5.36
C SER A 248 13.43 -9.88 5.81
N LEU A 249 14.29 -9.11 5.14
CA LEU A 249 14.64 -7.72 5.44
C LEU A 249 13.69 -6.72 4.78
N GLY A 250 12.83 -7.20 3.89
CA GLY A 250 12.01 -6.38 3.03
C GLY A 250 12.16 -6.72 1.56
N ARG A 251 11.29 -6.08 0.76
CA ARG A 251 11.41 -6.05 -0.70
C ARG A 251 12.74 -5.43 -1.12
N TRP A 252 13.14 -4.35 -0.45
CA TRP A 252 14.40 -3.65 -0.69
C TRP A 252 15.20 -3.54 0.60
N PHE A 253 16.52 -3.68 0.48
CA PHE A 253 17.46 -3.49 1.58
C PHE A 253 18.79 -2.95 1.08
N ARG A 254 19.60 -2.45 2.01
CA ARG A 254 20.96 -1.99 1.76
C ARG A 254 21.94 -3.15 2.00
N PRO A 255 22.71 -3.60 0.99
CA PRO A 255 23.78 -4.57 1.22
C PRO A 255 24.84 -4.02 2.19
N LEU A 256 25.31 -4.86 3.11
CA LEU A 256 26.38 -4.51 4.04
C LEU A 256 27.72 -5.02 3.52
N ALA A 257 28.79 -4.25 3.70
CA ALA A 257 30.13 -4.67 3.30
C ALA A 257 30.53 -6.00 3.97
N GLY A 258 31.17 -6.88 3.20
CA GLY A 258 31.56 -8.21 3.66
C GLY A 258 30.45 -9.26 3.48
N ALA A 259 30.44 -10.29 4.33
CA ALA A 259 29.50 -11.40 4.21
C ALA A 259 28.16 -11.08 4.90
N MET A 260 27.06 -11.31 4.17
CA MET A 260 25.70 -11.11 4.64
C MET A 260 24.89 -12.39 4.41
N VAL A 261 24.22 -12.86 5.46
CA VAL A 261 23.34 -14.04 5.39
C VAL A 261 21.89 -13.59 5.52
N VAL A 262 21.04 -13.96 4.56
CA VAL A 262 19.64 -13.52 4.47
C VAL A 262 18.75 -14.65 4.00
N ASP A 263 17.64 -14.87 4.69
CA ASP A 263 16.65 -15.85 4.25
C ASP A 263 15.56 -15.20 3.39
N VAL A 264 15.00 -15.98 2.46
CA VAL A 264 13.79 -15.63 1.71
C VAL A 264 12.67 -16.55 2.18
N PRO A 265 11.81 -16.11 3.13
CA PRO A 265 10.74 -16.94 3.65
C PRO A 265 9.59 -17.06 2.65
N VAL A 266 9.35 -18.26 2.15
CA VAL A 266 8.15 -18.65 1.44
C VAL A 266 7.14 -19.12 2.47
N ARG A 267 6.21 -18.23 2.79
CA ARG A 267 5.10 -18.52 3.69
C ARG A 267 3.83 -18.68 2.87
N PRO A 268 2.85 -19.46 3.36
CA PRO A 268 1.52 -19.39 2.81
C PRO A 268 1.06 -17.92 2.80
N GLU A 269 0.38 -17.53 1.74
CA GLU A 269 -0.31 -16.24 1.67
C GLU A 269 -1.33 -16.08 2.84
N PHE A 270 -1.80 -17.21 3.35
CA PHE A 270 -2.84 -17.40 4.35
C PHE A 270 -2.28 -17.83 5.72
N ASP A 271 -2.31 -16.96 6.73
CA ASP A 271 -1.96 -17.33 8.12
C ASP A 271 -3.18 -17.88 8.89
N ASN A 272 -3.71 -19.00 8.38
CA ASN A 272 -4.81 -19.75 9.00
C ASN A 272 -4.67 -21.27 8.72
N PRO A 273 -3.64 -21.93 9.26
CA PRO A 273 -3.39 -23.35 9.01
C PRO A 273 -4.56 -24.25 9.45
N GLY A 274 -5.42 -23.78 10.36
CA GLY A 274 -6.59 -24.51 10.84
C GLY A 274 -7.87 -24.28 10.02
N ARG A 275 -7.83 -23.48 8.95
CA ARG A 275 -9.00 -23.09 8.14
C ARG A 275 -10.18 -22.61 8.99
N LYS A 276 -9.88 -21.98 10.12
CA LYS A 276 -10.91 -21.46 11.03
C LYS A 276 -11.60 -20.26 10.40
N GLU A 277 -12.87 -20.09 10.69
CA GLU A 277 -13.58 -18.87 10.30
C GLU A 277 -12.97 -17.65 11.02
N PRO A 278 -13.07 -16.45 10.42
CA PRO A 278 -12.78 -15.20 11.09
C PRO A 278 -13.53 -15.07 12.42
N ASN A 279 -12.81 -14.66 13.48
CA ASN A 279 -13.46 -14.27 14.72
C ASN A 279 -13.92 -12.82 14.60
N ALA A 280 -15.24 -12.60 14.46
CA ALA A 280 -15.79 -11.26 14.31
C ALA A 280 -15.41 -10.30 15.46
N ALA A 281 -15.13 -10.81 16.66
CA ALA A 281 -14.69 -10.01 17.81
C ALA A 281 -13.27 -9.42 17.65
N GLU A 282 -12.48 -9.89 16.67
CA GLU A 282 -11.18 -9.30 16.32
C GLU A 282 -11.31 -8.07 15.42
N THR A 283 -12.51 -7.75 14.94
CA THR A 283 -12.75 -6.58 14.09
C THR A 283 -12.57 -5.30 14.90
N ASP A 284 -11.67 -4.43 14.46
CA ASP A 284 -11.48 -3.10 14.98
C ASP A 284 -11.27 -2.12 13.83
N ILE A 285 -12.38 -1.66 13.25
CA ILE A 285 -12.40 -0.66 12.19
C ILE A 285 -12.84 0.66 12.81
N LYS A 286 -11.87 1.54 13.08
CA LYS A 286 -12.15 2.92 13.51
C LYS A 286 -12.36 3.82 12.30
N SER A 287 -13.52 4.46 12.26
CA SER A 287 -13.95 5.36 11.21
C SER A 287 -13.95 6.82 11.71
N GLU A 288 -14.10 7.76 10.79
CA GLU A 288 -14.35 9.17 11.07
C GLU A 288 -15.58 9.39 11.96
N PHE A 289 -16.55 8.47 11.97
CA PHE A 289 -17.70 8.50 12.86
C PHE A 289 -17.34 8.26 14.33
N ASP A 290 -16.18 7.66 14.60
CA ASP A 290 -15.65 7.43 15.95
C ASP A 290 -14.87 8.64 16.50
N THR A 291 -14.88 9.77 15.78
CA THR A 291 -14.22 11.02 16.21
C THR A 291 -15.23 11.99 16.82
N ASP A 292 -14.78 12.79 17.80
CA ASP A 292 -15.61 13.80 18.51
C ASP A 292 -16.27 14.81 17.56
N ASP A 293 -15.71 15.01 16.37
CA ASP A 293 -16.20 15.98 15.39
C ASP A 293 -17.37 15.47 14.54
N GLN A 294 -17.66 14.14 14.54
CA GLN A 294 -18.75 13.44 13.83
C GLN A 294 -19.09 13.94 12.41
N LYS A 295 -18.13 14.57 11.71
CA LYS A 295 -18.31 15.03 10.33
C LYS A 295 -17.78 13.95 9.40
N MET A 296 -18.67 13.38 8.61
CA MET A 296 -18.33 12.54 7.47
C MET A 296 -17.38 13.29 6.56
N SER A 297 -16.16 12.78 6.48
CA SER A 297 -15.08 13.35 5.69
C SER A 297 -14.92 12.52 4.42
N ILE A 298 -14.21 13.04 3.43
CA ILE A 298 -13.74 12.24 2.28
C ILE A 298 -12.81 11.08 2.70
N PHE A 299 -12.54 10.93 3.99
CA PHE A 299 -11.72 9.90 4.63
C PHE A 299 -12.63 8.93 5.38
N ARG A 300 -12.42 7.63 5.14
CA ARG A 300 -13.20 6.51 5.71
C ARG A 300 -12.65 5.99 7.06
N TYR A 301 -11.40 6.28 7.36
CA TYR A 301 -10.74 5.76 8.55
C TYR A 301 -10.33 6.90 9.46
N ALA A 302 -10.47 6.70 10.76
CA ALA A 302 -9.95 7.64 11.74
C ALA A 302 -8.43 7.78 11.55
N LYS A 303 -7.95 9.02 11.50
CA LYS A 303 -6.53 9.35 11.29
C LYS A 303 -5.64 8.72 12.36
N HIS A 304 -4.46 8.26 11.95
CA HIS A 304 -3.46 7.65 12.84
C HIS A 304 -4.02 6.51 13.71
N ARG A 305 -4.91 5.71 13.13
CA ARG A 305 -5.47 4.53 13.80
C ARG A 305 -5.01 3.25 13.12
N ARG A 306 -4.73 2.26 13.96
CA ARG A 306 -4.62 0.87 13.54
C ARG A 306 -6.03 0.35 13.23
N THR A 307 -6.15 -0.42 12.16
CA THR A 307 -7.40 -1.08 11.77
C THR A 307 -7.16 -2.56 11.62
N VAL A 308 -8.08 -3.37 12.17
CA VAL A 308 -8.05 -4.83 12.07
C VAL A 308 -9.35 -5.33 11.46
N TRP A 309 -9.24 -6.15 10.43
CA TRP A 309 -10.38 -6.85 9.86
C TRP A 309 -10.01 -8.30 9.56
N PRO A 310 -10.63 -9.26 10.27
CA PRO A 310 -10.29 -10.67 10.16
C PRO A 310 -10.99 -11.37 8.98
N GLY A 311 -11.85 -10.68 8.22
CA GLY A 311 -12.69 -11.25 7.16
C GLY A 311 -14.16 -11.40 7.57
N GLY A 312 -15.00 -11.82 6.62
CA GLY A 312 -16.44 -12.05 6.85
C GLY A 312 -16.74 -13.45 7.42
N PRO A 313 -17.82 -13.61 8.22
CA PRO A 313 -18.23 -14.92 8.74
C PRO A 313 -18.71 -15.86 7.61
N GLY A 314 -18.67 -17.17 7.85
CA GLY A 314 -19.21 -18.19 6.94
C GLY A 314 -18.22 -18.77 5.92
N TYR A 315 -16.96 -18.29 5.90
CA TYR A 315 -15.88 -18.83 5.07
C TYR A 315 -14.58 -18.97 5.87
N PRO A 316 -13.66 -19.88 5.48
CA PRO A 316 -12.33 -19.92 6.06
C PRO A 316 -11.63 -18.57 5.98
N ARG A 317 -10.98 -18.14 7.08
CA ARG A 317 -10.20 -16.90 7.07
C ARG A 317 -9.06 -17.00 6.08
N GLU A 318 -9.06 -16.08 5.13
CA GLU A 318 -8.08 -16.04 4.06
C GLU A 318 -6.95 -15.02 4.26
N PHE A 319 -7.19 -14.03 5.09
CA PHE A 319 -6.21 -13.00 5.40
C PHE A 319 -6.44 -12.51 6.83
N ALA A 320 -5.46 -11.81 7.37
CA ALA A 320 -5.63 -11.04 8.58
C ALA A 320 -5.32 -9.57 8.23
N GLY A 321 -6.36 -8.83 7.88
CA GLY A 321 -6.24 -7.44 7.47
C GLY A 321 -5.79 -6.62 8.66
N ARG A 322 -4.54 -6.15 8.65
CA ARG A 322 -4.03 -5.19 9.63
C ARG A 322 -3.39 -4.03 8.89
N ALA A 323 -4.01 -2.87 9.00
CA ALA A 323 -3.59 -1.65 8.33
C ALA A 323 -3.44 -0.50 9.34
N PHE A 324 -2.88 0.60 8.86
CA PHE A 324 -2.78 1.84 9.61
C PHE A 324 -3.25 2.97 8.70
N ALA A 325 -4.15 3.81 9.20
CA ALA A 325 -4.61 4.98 8.49
C ALA A 325 -3.61 6.13 8.67
N ASN A 326 -3.23 6.77 7.57
CA ASN A 326 -2.33 7.92 7.58
C ASN A 326 -2.94 9.15 8.28
N ASN A 327 -2.18 10.24 8.29
CA ASN A 327 -2.57 11.55 8.82
C ASN A 327 -3.80 12.18 8.16
N PHE A 328 -4.26 11.60 7.05
CA PHE A 328 -5.46 12.02 6.35
C PHE A 328 -6.63 11.06 6.58
N GLY A 329 -6.41 9.81 6.94
CA GLY A 329 -7.48 8.82 7.17
C GLY A 329 -7.66 7.84 6.00
N HIS A 330 -6.61 7.61 5.21
CA HIS A 330 -6.55 6.59 4.17
C HIS A 330 -5.59 5.47 4.57
N LEU A 331 -5.86 4.24 4.11
CA LEU A 331 -5.00 3.06 4.33
C LEU A 331 -3.77 3.03 3.40
N ASP A 332 -3.06 4.15 3.38
CA ASP A 332 -1.78 4.34 2.72
C ASP A 332 -0.79 4.93 3.73
N ARG A 333 0.41 5.25 3.28
CA ARG A 333 1.40 5.97 4.09
C ARG A 333 1.16 7.47 4.17
N ASP A 334 1.79 8.11 5.14
CA ASP A 334 1.83 9.57 5.23
C ASP A 334 2.57 10.15 4.02
N ARG A 335 2.04 11.26 3.52
CA ARG A 335 2.60 12.01 2.39
C ARG A 335 2.62 13.49 2.70
N ALA A 336 3.61 14.18 2.17
CA ALA A 336 3.69 15.62 2.23
C ALA A 336 3.01 16.22 0.99
N PHE A 337 2.23 17.30 1.16
CA PHE A 337 1.64 17.99 0.01
C PHE A 337 2.72 18.61 -0.88
N ASP A 338 3.83 19.07 -0.31
CA ASP A 338 4.98 19.58 -1.06
C ASP A 338 5.73 18.44 -1.76
N ASN A 339 5.99 18.59 -3.06
CA ASN A 339 6.81 17.66 -3.84
C ASN A 339 8.31 18.02 -3.74
N ARG A 340 8.84 18.05 -2.52
CA ARG A 340 10.21 18.52 -2.27
C ARG A 340 11.29 17.72 -3.01
N ASP A 341 11.03 16.44 -3.25
CA ASP A 341 11.95 15.53 -3.92
C ASP A 341 11.70 15.47 -5.45
N ARG A 342 10.72 16.22 -5.96
CA ARG A 342 10.32 16.25 -7.38
C ARG A 342 10.05 14.85 -7.93
N CYS A 343 9.42 14.00 -7.13
CA CYS A 343 9.01 12.68 -7.57
C CYS A 343 7.88 12.78 -8.59
N LEU A 344 7.82 11.83 -9.51
CA LEU A 344 6.60 11.63 -10.29
C LEU A 344 5.49 11.24 -9.31
N ARG A 345 4.39 11.96 -9.30
CA ARG A 345 3.24 11.70 -8.43
C ARG A 345 2.10 11.10 -9.20
N ILE A 346 1.73 9.89 -8.79
CA ILE A 346 0.57 9.18 -9.28
C ILE A 346 -0.40 9.07 -8.12
N ALA A 347 -1.65 9.47 -8.33
CA ALA A 347 -2.72 9.14 -7.41
C ALA A 347 -3.49 7.95 -7.97
N ALA A 348 -3.93 7.05 -7.10
CA ALA A 348 -4.80 5.94 -7.45
C ALA A 348 -6.08 6.02 -6.61
N VAL A 349 -7.21 6.15 -7.29
CA VAL A 349 -8.55 6.25 -6.69
C VAL A 349 -9.40 5.10 -7.21
N GLY A 350 -10.26 4.57 -6.35
CA GLY A 350 -11.05 3.38 -6.68
C GLY A 350 -11.86 2.86 -5.51
N GLY A 351 -12.34 1.62 -5.68
CA GLY A 351 -13.11 0.85 -4.75
C GLY A 351 -12.27 0.15 -3.68
N SER A 352 -12.88 -0.86 -3.06
CA SER A 352 -12.27 -1.65 -1.98
C SER A 352 -11.06 -2.47 -2.44
N THR A 353 -10.97 -2.77 -3.73
CA THR A 353 -9.84 -3.42 -4.40
C THR A 353 -8.59 -2.54 -4.48
N PHE A 354 -8.73 -1.22 -4.57
CA PHE A 354 -7.62 -0.26 -4.47
C PHE A 354 -7.32 0.16 -3.03
N VAL A 355 -8.35 0.27 -2.19
CA VAL A 355 -8.19 0.52 -0.74
C VAL A 355 -7.48 -0.66 -0.07
N ALA A 356 -7.84 -1.89 -0.45
CA ALA A 356 -7.19 -3.16 -0.14
C ALA A 356 -6.91 -3.38 1.36
N LEU A 357 -7.96 -3.47 2.17
CA LEU A 357 -7.82 -3.77 3.61
C LEU A 357 -7.30 -5.19 3.86
N GLN A 358 -7.51 -6.11 2.92
CA GLN A 358 -7.10 -7.51 2.95
C GLN A 358 -5.58 -7.69 2.93
N VAL A 359 -4.86 -6.74 2.34
CA VAL A 359 -3.43 -6.87 2.05
C VAL A 359 -2.61 -5.91 2.92
N LYS A 360 -1.49 -6.40 3.45
CA LYS A 360 -0.61 -5.59 4.29
C LYS A 360 -0.08 -4.40 3.50
N ALA A 361 0.14 -3.27 4.17
CA ALA A 361 0.52 -2.02 3.54
C ALA A 361 1.68 -2.13 2.53
N TYR A 362 2.74 -2.88 2.85
CA TYR A 362 3.90 -3.05 1.97
C TYR A 362 3.64 -3.94 0.75
N GLU A 363 2.60 -4.77 0.77
CA GLU A 363 2.22 -5.72 -0.28
C GLU A 363 1.21 -5.13 -1.27
N LYS A 364 0.60 -3.99 -0.94
CA LYS A 364 -0.36 -3.29 -1.80
C LYS A 364 0.28 -2.85 -3.12
N PHE A 365 -0.54 -2.85 -4.17
CA PHE A 365 -0.08 -2.53 -5.53
C PHE A 365 0.58 -1.16 -5.61
N ASN A 366 0.10 -0.15 -4.87
CA ASN A 366 0.66 1.20 -4.94
C ASN A 366 2.12 1.23 -4.46
N VAL A 367 2.44 0.52 -3.37
CA VAL A 367 3.81 0.42 -2.84
C VAL A 367 4.71 -0.44 -3.73
N VAL A 368 4.15 -1.48 -4.37
CA VAL A 368 4.87 -2.30 -5.37
C VAL A 368 5.17 -1.45 -6.63
N LEU A 369 4.18 -0.71 -7.11
CA LEU A 369 4.23 0.10 -8.33
C LEU A 369 5.28 1.21 -8.21
N GLU A 370 5.43 1.85 -7.05
CA GLU A 370 6.50 2.83 -6.82
C GLU A 370 7.89 2.28 -7.10
N GLY A 371 8.18 1.08 -6.57
CA GLY A 371 9.47 0.44 -6.77
C GLY A 371 9.68 0.00 -8.22
N GLU A 372 8.66 -0.63 -8.81
CA GLU A 372 8.70 -1.15 -10.17
C GLU A 372 8.79 -0.03 -11.23
N LEU A 373 7.98 1.01 -11.11
CA LEU A 373 7.96 2.14 -12.04
C LEU A 373 9.16 3.07 -11.81
N GLY A 374 9.49 3.38 -10.56
CA GLY A 374 10.62 4.25 -10.24
C GLY A 374 11.92 3.72 -10.82
N ARG A 375 12.14 2.41 -10.71
CA ARG A 375 13.24 1.70 -11.37
C ARG A 375 13.24 1.87 -12.88
N ARG A 376 12.13 1.59 -13.55
CA ARG A 376 12.01 1.73 -15.02
C ARG A 376 12.31 3.15 -15.50
N LEU A 377 11.95 4.14 -14.70
CA LEU A 377 12.15 5.56 -15.01
C LEU A 377 13.49 6.13 -14.46
N GLY A 378 14.22 5.37 -13.65
CA GLY A 378 15.46 5.83 -12.99
C GLY A 378 15.27 7.03 -12.04
N ARG A 379 14.05 7.26 -11.51
CA ARG A 379 13.73 8.42 -10.65
C ARG A 379 12.77 8.02 -9.53
N CYS A 380 12.59 8.89 -8.54
CA CYS A 380 11.60 8.64 -7.50
C CYS A 380 10.16 8.77 -8.04
N VAL A 381 9.30 7.88 -7.58
CA VAL A 381 7.87 7.82 -7.88
C VAL A 381 7.13 7.70 -6.55
N GLU A 382 6.06 8.48 -6.41
CA GLU A 382 5.10 8.35 -5.32
C GLU A 382 3.76 7.89 -5.90
N VAL A 383 3.23 6.77 -5.40
CA VAL A 383 1.86 6.32 -5.73
C VAL A 383 1.00 6.46 -4.48
N ILE A 384 0.13 7.46 -4.50
CA ILE A 384 -0.77 7.83 -3.41
C ILE A 384 -2.07 7.05 -3.60
N SER A 385 -2.37 6.11 -2.69
CA SER A 385 -3.64 5.38 -2.74
C SER A 385 -4.68 6.08 -1.86
N ALA A 386 -5.77 6.54 -2.48
CA ALA A 386 -6.87 7.17 -1.78
C ALA A 386 -8.16 6.82 -2.51
N GLY A 387 -8.85 5.79 -2.02
CA GLY A 387 -10.13 5.37 -2.54
C GLY A 387 -11.20 5.37 -1.46
N ARG A 388 -12.38 4.96 -1.88
CA ARG A 388 -13.54 4.73 -1.03
C ARG A 388 -14.05 3.33 -1.35
N ASP A 389 -14.30 2.47 -0.36
CA ASP A 389 -14.89 1.16 -0.70
C ASP A 389 -16.23 1.35 -1.40
N ASN A 390 -16.49 0.48 -2.39
CA ASN A 390 -17.57 0.63 -3.36
C ASN A 390 -17.53 1.96 -4.14
N GLY A 391 -16.44 2.72 -4.13
CA GLY A 391 -16.38 4.02 -4.79
C GLY A 391 -16.07 3.89 -6.28
N ASP A 392 -17.02 4.25 -7.13
CA ASP A 392 -16.79 4.55 -8.54
C ASP A 392 -16.14 5.95 -8.73
N LEU A 393 -16.08 6.45 -9.98
CA LEU A 393 -15.52 7.77 -10.27
C LEU A 393 -16.31 8.91 -9.61
N ALA A 394 -17.63 8.81 -9.56
CA ALA A 394 -18.50 9.83 -8.95
C ALA A 394 -18.28 9.87 -7.43
N ALA A 395 -18.26 8.69 -6.80
CA ALA A 395 -18.02 8.53 -5.37
C ALA A 395 -16.63 9.01 -4.92
N ASN A 396 -15.65 8.98 -5.82
CA ASN A 396 -14.29 9.47 -5.58
C ASN A 396 -14.09 10.94 -6.01
N TYR A 397 -15.08 11.63 -6.57
CA TYR A 397 -14.89 13.00 -7.07
C TYR A 397 -14.39 13.98 -6.01
N ARG A 398 -14.95 13.97 -4.80
CA ARG A 398 -14.45 14.83 -3.71
C ARG A 398 -13.08 14.37 -3.19
N VAL A 399 -12.78 13.06 -3.20
CA VAL A 399 -11.44 12.56 -2.88
C VAL A 399 -10.42 13.12 -3.88
N ILE A 400 -10.76 13.13 -5.16
CA ILE A 400 -9.94 13.72 -6.22
C ILE A 400 -9.77 15.23 -5.97
N ARG A 401 -10.89 15.96 -5.96
CA ARG A 401 -10.95 17.44 -5.92
C ARG A 401 -10.37 18.03 -4.64
N ASP A 402 -10.76 17.50 -3.48
CA ASP A 402 -10.51 18.12 -2.17
C ASP A 402 -9.29 17.53 -1.46
N TYR A 403 -8.76 16.39 -1.90
CA TYR A 403 -7.60 15.74 -1.29
C TYR A 403 -6.47 15.48 -2.29
N ILE A 404 -6.67 14.64 -3.29
CA ILE A 404 -5.61 14.22 -4.21
C ILE A 404 -4.98 15.43 -4.92
N MET A 405 -5.78 16.39 -5.38
CA MET A 405 -5.25 17.55 -6.11
C MET A 405 -4.35 18.45 -5.25
N LYS A 406 -4.40 18.35 -3.91
CA LYS A 406 -3.45 19.05 -3.03
C LYS A 406 -2.02 18.54 -3.17
N PHE A 407 -1.83 17.31 -3.67
CA PHE A 407 -0.51 16.76 -3.96
C PHE A 407 0.01 17.14 -5.35
N SER A 408 -0.80 17.81 -6.18
CA SER A 408 -0.46 18.13 -7.58
C SER A 408 0.07 16.90 -8.35
N PRO A 409 -0.71 15.82 -8.46
CA PRO A 409 -0.26 14.61 -9.15
C PRO A 409 -0.08 14.85 -10.65
N ASP A 410 0.91 14.18 -11.25
CA ASP A 410 1.08 14.14 -12.70
C ASP A 410 0.01 13.25 -13.36
N VAL A 411 -0.40 12.19 -12.66
CA VAL A 411 -1.35 11.19 -13.14
C VAL A 411 -2.36 10.82 -12.05
N VAL A 412 -3.63 10.66 -12.42
CA VAL A 412 -4.67 10.03 -11.59
C VAL A 412 -5.15 8.76 -12.28
N LEU A 413 -4.88 7.62 -11.64
CA LEU A 413 -5.43 6.32 -11.99
C LEU A 413 -6.82 6.18 -11.39
N ILE A 414 -7.82 5.95 -12.23
CA ILE A 414 -9.21 5.73 -11.87
C ILE A 414 -9.48 4.25 -12.04
N GLU A 415 -9.77 3.54 -10.97
CA GLU A 415 -10.23 2.16 -11.06
C GLU A 415 -11.59 2.08 -11.77
N GLN A 416 -11.74 1.12 -12.67
CA GLN A 416 -13.01 0.74 -13.24
C GLN A 416 -13.13 -0.78 -13.36
N MET A 417 -14.34 -1.27 -13.06
CA MET A 417 -14.74 -2.66 -13.21
C MET A 417 -16.24 -2.74 -13.47
N SER A 418 -16.74 -3.91 -13.89
CA SER A 418 -18.17 -4.12 -14.15
C SER A 418 -19.06 -3.71 -12.96
N GLY A 419 -18.65 -4.05 -11.73
CA GLY A 419 -19.36 -3.69 -10.50
C GLY A 419 -19.30 -2.21 -10.10
N LEU A 420 -18.37 -1.41 -10.63
CA LEU A 420 -18.38 0.04 -10.46
C LEU A 420 -19.21 0.72 -11.55
N ALA A 421 -19.22 0.17 -12.78
CA ALA A 421 -20.08 0.66 -13.85
C ALA A 421 -21.57 0.52 -13.52
N THR A 422 -21.98 -0.50 -12.75
CA THR A 422 -23.35 -0.65 -12.24
C THR A 422 -23.77 0.45 -11.25
N GLN A 423 -22.82 1.16 -10.64
CA GLN A 423 -23.12 2.16 -9.61
C GLN A 423 -23.37 3.55 -10.19
N MET A 424 -22.91 3.79 -11.41
CA MET A 424 -23.02 5.07 -12.11
C MET A 424 -24.47 5.40 -12.58
N ASP A 425 -25.35 4.42 -12.74
CA ASP A 425 -26.76 4.68 -13.09
C ASP A 425 -27.67 4.40 -11.89
N ALA A 426 -28.47 5.40 -11.53
CA ALA A 426 -29.46 5.39 -10.47
C ALA A 426 -30.30 4.11 -10.37
N ARG A 427 -30.77 3.61 -11.52
CA ARG A 427 -31.69 2.47 -11.59
C ARG A 427 -30.94 1.17 -11.33
N ILE A 428 -29.76 1.03 -11.94
CA ILE A 428 -28.89 -0.12 -11.71
C ILE A 428 -28.41 -0.15 -10.26
N LEU A 429 -27.99 1.00 -9.72
CA LEU A 429 -27.55 1.12 -8.34
C LEU A 429 -28.63 0.68 -7.35
N LYS A 430 -29.86 1.17 -7.52
CA LYS A 430 -30.99 0.79 -6.68
C LYS A 430 -31.33 -0.71 -6.80
N SER A 431 -31.28 -1.26 -8.02
CA SER A 431 -31.52 -2.70 -8.26
C SER A 431 -30.47 -3.58 -7.58
N THR A 432 -29.19 -3.19 -7.63
CA THR A 432 -28.05 -4.01 -7.20
C THR A 432 -27.66 -3.84 -5.73
N LEU A 433 -27.65 -2.61 -5.23
CA LEU A 433 -27.23 -2.28 -3.87
C LEU A 433 -28.38 -1.79 -2.99
N GLY A 434 -29.55 -1.53 -3.56
CA GLY A 434 -30.70 -1.04 -2.81
C GLY A 434 -30.60 0.43 -2.43
N TRP A 435 -29.55 1.13 -2.88
CA TRP A 435 -29.33 2.53 -2.54
C TRP A 435 -30.20 3.44 -3.40
N SER A 436 -30.84 4.42 -2.76
CA SER A 436 -31.56 5.45 -3.49
C SER A 436 -30.57 6.39 -4.15
N TYR A 437 -30.86 6.76 -5.39
CA TYR A 437 -30.09 7.75 -6.13
C TYR A 437 -30.17 9.16 -5.51
N GLU A 438 -31.29 9.48 -4.88
CA GLU A 438 -31.54 10.79 -4.26
C GLU A 438 -30.89 10.90 -2.89
N HIS A 439 -30.94 9.81 -2.13
CA HIS A 439 -30.39 9.69 -0.79
C HIS A 439 -29.44 8.49 -0.78
N ASN A 440 -28.22 8.72 -1.29
CA ASN A 440 -27.21 7.67 -1.49
C ASN A 440 -26.15 7.73 -0.39
N VAL A 441 -25.60 6.57 -0.02
CA VAL A 441 -24.42 6.45 0.85
C VAL A 441 -23.14 6.95 0.15
N LEU A 442 -23.11 6.99 -1.18
CA LEU A 442 -21.98 7.51 -1.97
C LEU A 442 -22.23 8.91 -2.54
N ASP A 443 -21.15 9.61 -2.90
CA ASP A 443 -21.27 10.81 -3.75
C ASP A 443 -21.62 10.40 -5.17
N ASP A 444 -22.32 11.25 -5.90
CA ASP A 444 -22.82 10.92 -7.24
C ASP A 444 -22.92 12.15 -8.17
N PHE A 445 -23.30 11.92 -9.42
CA PHE A 445 -23.65 12.93 -10.42
C PHE A 445 -24.93 12.55 -11.19
N TYR A 446 -25.61 13.54 -11.74
CA TYR A 446 -26.68 13.36 -12.75
C TYR A 446 -26.58 14.44 -13.82
N PHE A 447 -27.28 14.21 -14.93
CA PHE A 447 -27.71 15.28 -15.82
C PHE A 447 -29.03 15.87 -15.31
N ASP A 448 -29.06 17.17 -15.06
CA ASP A 448 -30.28 17.88 -14.69
C ASP A 448 -31.26 18.01 -15.87
N ALA A 449 -32.41 18.67 -15.65
CA ALA A 449 -33.43 18.87 -16.69
C ALA A 449 -32.93 19.66 -17.92
N ASN A 450 -31.82 20.41 -17.79
CA ASN A 450 -31.19 21.15 -18.89
C ASN A 450 -30.05 20.34 -19.54
N GLY A 451 -29.79 19.11 -19.08
CA GLY A 451 -28.67 18.27 -19.51
C GLY A 451 -27.33 18.66 -18.88
N ALA A 452 -27.31 19.51 -17.85
CA ALA A 452 -26.08 19.91 -17.18
C ALA A 452 -25.66 18.88 -16.12
N LEU A 453 -24.37 18.54 -16.12
CA LEU A 453 -23.79 17.63 -15.14
C LEU A 453 -23.80 18.28 -13.74
N THR A 454 -24.55 17.71 -12.82
CA THR A 454 -24.76 18.22 -11.45
C THR A 454 -24.22 17.23 -10.43
N PHE A 455 -23.38 17.73 -9.51
CA PHE A 455 -22.82 16.94 -8.41
C PHE A 455 -23.84 16.81 -7.27
N ARG A 456 -23.95 15.61 -6.71
CA ARG A 456 -24.72 15.31 -5.52
C ARG A 456 -23.81 14.72 -4.45
N PRO A 457 -23.61 15.37 -3.30
CA PRO A 457 -22.91 14.74 -2.20
C PRO A 457 -23.76 13.62 -1.61
N TRP A 458 -23.09 12.66 -0.97
CA TRP A 458 -23.68 11.70 -0.04
C TRP A 458 -24.71 12.37 0.91
N ASP A 459 -25.75 11.62 1.26
CA ASP A 459 -26.75 12.02 2.24
C ASP A 459 -26.72 11.15 3.51
N SER A 460 -26.63 11.79 4.68
CA SER A 460 -26.73 11.12 5.99
C SER A 460 -28.05 10.41 6.25
N SER A 461 -29.14 10.79 5.58
CA SER A 461 -30.44 10.12 5.72
C SER A 461 -30.61 8.90 4.82
N TRP A 462 -29.61 8.54 4.00
CA TRP A 462 -29.70 7.46 2.99
C TRP A 462 -30.32 6.15 3.49
N ALA A 463 -30.08 5.80 4.76
CA ALA A 463 -30.58 4.57 5.35
C ALA A 463 -32.12 4.52 5.43
N LEU A 464 -32.79 5.68 5.42
CA LEU A 464 -34.26 5.79 5.38
C LEU A 464 -34.83 5.45 3.99
N ASP A 465 -34.01 5.60 2.95
CA ASP A 465 -34.40 5.42 1.55
C ASP A 465 -33.81 4.13 0.93
N ALA A 466 -32.99 3.42 1.69
CA ALA A 466 -32.43 2.14 1.28
C ALA A 466 -33.51 1.06 1.23
N VAL A 467 -33.52 0.29 0.15
CA VAL A 467 -34.43 -0.84 -0.06
C VAL A 467 -33.66 -2.15 -0.20
N ALA A 468 -34.35 -3.28 -0.09
CA ALA A 468 -33.73 -4.56 -0.42
C ALA A 468 -33.38 -4.60 -1.92
N PRO A 469 -32.15 -5.02 -2.29
CA PRO A 469 -31.80 -5.21 -3.70
C PRO A 469 -32.76 -6.19 -4.40
N THR A 470 -33.24 -5.81 -5.59
CA THR A 470 -34.13 -6.67 -6.40
C THR A 470 -33.36 -7.53 -7.39
N ASN A 471 -32.12 -7.13 -7.74
CA ASN A 471 -31.28 -7.78 -8.75
C ASN A 471 -31.99 -7.99 -10.09
N GLU A 472 -32.84 -7.03 -10.47
CA GLU A 472 -33.52 -7.04 -11.77
C GLU A 472 -32.50 -6.99 -12.91
N GLN A 473 -32.71 -7.86 -13.90
CA GLN A 473 -31.85 -7.95 -15.07
C GLN A 473 -32.23 -6.86 -16.09
N LEU A 474 -31.23 -6.16 -16.64
CA LEU A 474 -31.45 -5.20 -17.73
C LEU A 474 -31.84 -5.91 -19.04
N ILE A 475 -31.30 -7.11 -19.24
CA ILE A 475 -31.58 -7.97 -20.39
C ILE A 475 -31.93 -9.34 -19.83
N ASN A 476 -33.10 -9.86 -20.17
CA ASN A 476 -33.58 -11.15 -19.66
C ASN A 476 -32.55 -12.27 -19.95
N GLY A 477 -32.18 -13.02 -18.91
CA GLY A 477 -31.19 -14.10 -18.96
C GLY A 477 -29.73 -13.64 -18.84
N LEU A 478 -29.46 -12.33 -18.74
CA LEU A 478 -28.13 -11.78 -18.55
C LEU A 478 -27.98 -11.20 -17.13
N GLY A 479 -26.93 -11.60 -16.41
CA GLY A 479 -26.63 -11.03 -15.11
C GLY A 479 -26.37 -9.52 -15.21
N ILE A 480 -26.67 -8.78 -14.14
CA ILE A 480 -26.55 -7.31 -14.16
C ILE A 480 -25.12 -6.85 -14.46
N PHE A 481 -24.11 -7.42 -13.81
CA PHE A 481 -22.70 -7.11 -14.05
C PHE A 481 -22.25 -7.49 -15.46
N GLU A 482 -22.83 -8.56 -16.02
CA GLU A 482 -22.53 -9.06 -17.35
C GLU A 482 -23.11 -8.18 -18.47
N SER A 483 -24.00 -7.24 -18.13
CA SER A 483 -24.56 -6.26 -19.07
C SER A 483 -23.50 -5.33 -19.65
N PHE A 484 -22.35 -5.19 -18.98
CA PHE A 484 -21.19 -4.43 -19.47
C PHE A 484 -20.21 -5.28 -20.28
N SER A 485 -20.42 -6.59 -20.34
CA SER A 485 -19.51 -7.57 -20.95
C SER A 485 -20.03 -8.12 -22.27
N ILE A 486 -21.06 -7.52 -22.87
CA ILE A 486 -21.55 -7.77 -24.25
C ILE A 486 -21.17 -6.59 -25.16
N PRO A 487 -21.32 -6.64 -26.50
CA PRO A 487 -20.91 -5.52 -27.35
C PRO A 487 -21.67 -4.25 -26.98
N TYR A 488 -20.99 -3.10 -26.90
CA TYR A 488 -21.61 -1.82 -26.52
C TYR A 488 -22.89 -1.48 -27.31
N ALA A 489 -22.96 -1.85 -28.59
CA ALA A 489 -24.15 -1.62 -29.42
C ALA A 489 -25.41 -2.25 -28.80
N ASP A 490 -25.25 -3.39 -28.15
CA ASP A 490 -26.29 -4.21 -27.54
C ASP A 490 -26.57 -3.85 -26.06
N PHE A 491 -25.90 -2.86 -25.49
CA PHE A 491 -26.18 -2.38 -24.13
C PHE A 491 -27.63 -1.91 -23.99
N ALA A 492 -28.26 -2.23 -22.87
CA ALA A 492 -29.49 -1.57 -22.43
C ALA A 492 -29.25 -0.06 -22.24
N PRO A 493 -30.29 0.79 -22.34
CA PRO A 493 -30.16 2.23 -22.17
C PRO A 493 -29.48 2.65 -20.85
N GLU A 494 -29.77 1.94 -19.76
CA GLU A 494 -29.18 2.11 -18.43
C GLU A 494 -27.65 1.93 -18.47
N ALA A 495 -27.16 0.86 -19.12
CA ALA A 495 -25.73 0.59 -19.21
C ALA A 495 -24.99 1.62 -20.08
N LYS A 496 -25.65 2.14 -21.13
CA LYS A 496 -25.13 3.27 -21.92
C LYS A 496 -25.05 4.54 -21.08
N ALA A 497 -26.08 4.82 -20.28
CA ALA A 497 -26.11 5.98 -19.38
C ALA A 497 -24.98 5.95 -18.33
N SER A 498 -24.63 4.78 -17.78
CA SER A 498 -23.45 4.65 -16.91
C SER A 498 -22.15 5.10 -17.60
N PHE A 499 -21.96 4.76 -18.87
CA PHE A 499 -20.77 5.14 -19.65
C PHE A 499 -20.78 6.64 -19.98
N ASP A 500 -21.94 7.18 -20.35
CA ASP A 500 -22.11 8.60 -20.64
C ASP A 500 -21.83 9.46 -19.40
N LEU A 501 -22.33 9.04 -18.23
CA LEU A 501 -22.06 9.74 -16.97
C LEU A 501 -20.57 9.67 -16.60
N PHE A 502 -19.93 8.50 -16.72
CA PHE A 502 -18.49 8.38 -16.49
C PHE A 502 -17.70 9.33 -17.38
N ALA A 503 -17.99 9.34 -18.69
CA ALA A 503 -17.30 10.19 -19.64
C ALA A 503 -17.50 11.69 -19.35
N ALA A 504 -18.70 12.09 -18.94
CA ALA A 504 -18.98 13.47 -18.56
C ALA A 504 -18.20 13.90 -17.31
N ILE A 505 -18.13 13.04 -16.27
CA ILE A 505 -17.35 13.33 -15.06
C ILE A 505 -15.85 13.38 -15.38
N ALA A 506 -15.34 12.45 -16.18
CA ALA A 506 -13.94 12.43 -16.60
C ALA A 506 -13.57 13.68 -17.40
N ASN A 507 -14.42 14.13 -18.32
CA ASN A 507 -14.23 15.38 -19.05
C ASN A 507 -14.24 16.59 -18.12
N LYS A 508 -15.19 16.66 -17.19
CA LYS A 508 -15.21 17.71 -16.17
C LYS A 508 -13.90 17.76 -15.38
N LEU A 509 -13.38 16.61 -14.94
CA LEU A 509 -12.11 16.54 -14.19
C LEU A 509 -10.92 17.03 -15.02
N LYS A 510 -10.87 16.73 -16.32
CA LYS A 510 -9.82 17.24 -17.21
C LYS A 510 -9.90 18.74 -17.40
N ASP A 511 -11.12 19.27 -17.55
CA ASP A 511 -11.34 20.71 -17.68
C ASP A 511 -10.97 21.46 -16.40
N ASP A 512 -11.31 20.90 -15.24
CA ASP A 512 -10.97 21.45 -13.93
C ASP A 512 -9.45 21.34 -13.64
N TYR A 513 -8.78 20.30 -14.18
CA TYR A 513 -7.37 19.98 -13.89
C TYR A 513 -6.56 19.69 -15.16
N PRO A 514 -6.31 20.68 -16.03
CA PRO A 514 -5.71 20.47 -17.35
C PRO A 514 -4.25 20.00 -17.33
N ASN A 515 -3.55 20.15 -16.19
CA ASN A 515 -2.17 19.71 -16.01
C ASN A 515 -2.05 18.28 -15.47
N THR A 516 -3.18 17.65 -15.13
CA THR A 516 -3.21 16.29 -14.57
C THR A 516 -3.72 15.33 -15.62
N ARG A 517 -3.01 14.23 -15.83
CA ARG A 517 -3.46 13.17 -16.74
C ARG A 517 -4.38 12.20 -16.02
N PHE A 518 -5.62 12.08 -16.48
CA PHE A 518 -6.56 11.08 -15.98
C PHE A 518 -6.46 9.80 -16.82
N VAL A 519 -6.45 8.66 -16.14
CA VAL A 519 -6.23 7.35 -16.76
C VAL A 519 -7.21 6.36 -16.17
N LEU A 520 -8.08 5.79 -16.99
CA LEU A 520 -8.92 4.68 -16.56
C LEU A 520 -8.07 3.42 -16.49
N THR A 521 -8.23 2.67 -15.42
CA THR A 521 -7.50 1.43 -15.16
C THR A 521 -8.47 0.30 -14.89
N THR A 522 -8.13 -0.90 -15.35
CA THR A 522 -8.89 -2.13 -15.08
C THR A 522 -7.98 -3.17 -14.42
N GLY A 523 -8.52 -4.34 -14.10
CA GLY A 523 -7.74 -5.47 -13.60
C GLY A 523 -8.58 -6.49 -12.83
N HIS A 524 -9.65 -6.03 -12.18
CA HIS A 524 -10.39 -6.87 -11.25
C HIS A 524 -11.20 -7.93 -11.98
N ASP A 525 -11.95 -7.51 -13.02
CA ASP A 525 -12.69 -8.45 -13.87
C ASP A 525 -11.74 -9.46 -14.54
N GLN A 526 -10.52 -9.05 -14.92
CA GLN A 526 -9.49 -9.96 -15.41
C GLN A 526 -9.03 -10.97 -14.36
N ALA A 527 -8.81 -10.53 -13.12
CA ALA A 527 -8.36 -11.38 -12.03
C ALA A 527 -9.41 -12.40 -11.57
N VAL A 528 -10.69 -12.00 -11.50
CA VAL A 528 -11.81 -12.87 -11.08
C VAL A 528 -12.18 -13.90 -12.15
N CYS A 529 -11.91 -13.59 -13.42
CA CYS A 529 -12.27 -14.39 -14.59
C CYS A 529 -11.90 -15.89 -14.48
N HIS A 530 -10.83 -16.20 -13.75
CA HIS A 530 -10.29 -17.54 -13.52
C HIS A 530 -11.25 -18.50 -12.78
N GLY A 531 -12.28 -18.00 -12.09
CA GLY A 531 -13.20 -18.81 -11.28
C GLY A 531 -14.34 -19.51 -12.05
N SER A 532 -14.56 -19.20 -13.33
CA SER A 532 -15.67 -19.74 -14.12
C SER A 532 -15.18 -20.24 -15.47
N ASN A 533 -15.61 -21.45 -15.89
CA ASN A 533 -15.16 -22.16 -17.09
C ASN A 533 -15.45 -21.49 -18.45
N SER A 534 -15.75 -20.18 -18.50
CA SER A 534 -15.76 -19.40 -19.74
C SER A 534 -15.63 -17.91 -19.43
N CYS A 535 -14.40 -17.45 -19.23
CA CYS A 535 -14.05 -16.02 -19.23
C CYS A 535 -14.70 -15.24 -20.38
N ASP A 536 -14.77 -15.90 -21.53
CA ASP A 536 -15.45 -15.44 -22.71
C ASP A 536 -16.36 -16.54 -23.25
N GLY A 537 -17.48 -16.13 -23.82
CA GLY A 537 -18.50 -17.01 -24.36
C GLY A 537 -19.42 -16.27 -25.32
N LYS A 538 -20.62 -16.82 -25.47
CA LYS A 538 -21.69 -16.22 -26.26
C LYS A 538 -22.94 -16.09 -25.41
N PHE A 539 -23.70 -15.03 -25.66
CA PHE A 539 -25.02 -14.83 -25.08
C PHE A 539 -26.07 -14.82 -26.19
N ALA A 540 -27.20 -15.48 -25.95
CA ALA A 540 -28.35 -15.46 -26.84
C ALA A 540 -29.25 -14.28 -26.42
N MET A 541 -29.29 -13.26 -27.26
CA MET A 541 -30.12 -12.08 -27.06
C MET A 541 -31.61 -12.44 -27.16
N PRO A 542 -32.52 -11.69 -26.51
CA PRO A 542 -33.96 -11.92 -26.61
C PRO A 542 -34.52 -11.86 -28.04
N ASP A 543 -33.83 -11.16 -28.95
CA ASP A 543 -34.17 -11.06 -30.37
C ASP A 543 -33.66 -12.25 -31.22
N GLY A 544 -33.05 -13.27 -30.58
CA GLY A 544 -32.51 -14.46 -31.22
C GLY A 544 -31.09 -14.32 -31.75
N ARG A 545 -30.46 -13.15 -31.70
CA ARG A 545 -29.04 -12.98 -32.08
C ARG A 545 -28.12 -13.63 -31.04
N SER A 546 -26.96 -14.10 -31.49
CA SER A 546 -25.88 -14.54 -30.60
C SER A 546 -24.75 -13.52 -30.62
N VAL A 547 -24.42 -12.97 -29.45
CA VAL A 547 -23.37 -11.95 -29.29
C VAL A 547 -22.21 -12.51 -28.46
N ARG A 548 -21.00 -11.98 -28.69
CA ARG A 548 -19.85 -12.27 -27.82
C ARG A 548 -20.12 -11.73 -26.42
N LYS A 549 -19.68 -12.45 -25.40
CA LYS A 549 -19.81 -12.04 -24.00
C LYS A 549 -18.52 -12.38 -23.26
N GLY A 550 -18.13 -11.57 -22.29
CA GLY A 550 -17.06 -11.90 -21.35
C GLY A 550 -16.04 -10.79 -21.17
N THR A 551 -14.94 -11.13 -20.50
CA THR A 551 -13.91 -10.16 -20.12
C THR A 551 -13.24 -9.52 -21.33
N ALA A 552 -13.00 -10.25 -22.42
CA ALA A 552 -12.44 -9.64 -23.63
C ALA A 552 -13.35 -8.55 -24.20
N GLN A 553 -14.66 -8.81 -24.23
CA GLN A 553 -15.64 -7.83 -24.71
C GLN A 553 -15.81 -6.65 -23.74
N LEU A 554 -15.70 -6.89 -22.43
CA LEU A 554 -15.67 -5.83 -21.41
C LEU A 554 -14.47 -4.89 -21.60
N LEU A 555 -13.28 -5.44 -21.88
CA LEU A 555 -12.08 -4.64 -22.13
C LEU A 555 -12.21 -3.80 -23.41
N GLU A 556 -12.78 -4.35 -24.49
CA GLU A 556 -13.13 -3.58 -25.70
C GLU A 556 -14.07 -2.41 -25.35
N ASN A 557 -15.08 -2.64 -24.50
CA ASN A 557 -16.01 -1.59 -24.08
C ASN A 557 -15.32 -0.51 -23.24
N PHE A 558 -14.46 -0.88 -22.29
CA PHE A 558 -13.72 0.11 -21.50
C PHE A 558 -12.68 0.87 -22.32
N ALA A 559 -12.09 0.26 -23.36
CA ALA A 559 -11.25 0.99 -24.31
C ALA A 559 -12.07 2.05 -25.07
N ARG A 560 -13.28 1.70 -25.52
CA ARG A 560 -14.23 2.67 -26.09
C ARG A 560 -14.60 3.77 -25.10
N LEU A 561 -14.80 3.44 -23.82
CA LEU A 561 -15.09 4.45 -22.79
C LEU A 561 -13.93 5.44 -22.62
N CYS A 562 -12.69 4.98 -22.65
CA CYS A 562 -11.50 5.85 -22.66
C CYS A 562 -11.49 6.79 -23.88
N GLU A 563 -11.81 6.29 -25.07
CA GLU A 563 -11.94 7.11 -26.27
C GLU A 563 -13.05 8.16 -26.12
N GLN A 564 -14.23 7.76 -25.64
CA GLN A 564 -15.38 8.64 -25.39
C GLN A 564 -15.05 9.74 -24.37
N ALA A 565 -14.33 9.40 -23.30
CA ALA A 565 -13.87 10.34 -22.28
C ALA A 565 -12.58 11.09 -22.68
N SER A 566 -11.98 10.73 -23.81
CA SER A 566 -10.67 11.24 -24.27
C SER A 566 -9.62 11.19 -23.14
N ILE A 567 -9.48 10.02 -22.50
CA ILE A 567 -8.49 9.70 -21.47
C ILE A 567 -7.67 8.49 -21.88
N ASP A 568 -6.53 8.29 -21.23
CA ASP A 568 -5.73 7.08 -21.43
C ASP A 568 -6.34 5.87 -20.71
N CYS A 569 -5.99 4.68 -21.19
CA CYS A 569 -6.47 3.40 -20.69
C CYS A 569 -5.28 2.50 -20.28
N LEU A 570 -5.32 1.93 -19.08
CA LEU A 570 -4.41 0.86 -18.65
C LEU A 570 -5.21 -0.41 -18.37
N GLN A 571 -5.00 -1.40 -19.22
CA GLN A 571 -5.74 -2.65 -19.18
C GLN A 571 -4.74 -3.80 -19.12
N PRO A 572 -4.48 -4.38 -17.93
CA PRO A 572 -3.64 -5.56 -17.84
C PRO A 572 -4.32 -6.73 -18.56
N PRO A 573 -3.55 -7.66 -19.14
CA PRO A 573 -4.09 -8.78 -19.91
C PRO A 573 -4.80 -9.77 -18.98
N VAL A 574 -5.76 -10.55 -19.50
CA VAL A 574 -6.34 -11.65 -18.71
C VAL A 574 -5.23 -12.65 -18.33
N PRO A 575 -5.07 -13.00 -17.04
CA PRO A 575 -4.03 -13.92 -16.60
C PRO A 575 -4.31 -15.35 -17.12
N PRO A 576 -3.28 -16.20 -17.26
CA PRO A 576 -3.46 -17.62 -17.55
C PRO A 576 -4.32 -18.32 -16.48
N VAL A 577 -5.04 -19.38 -16.88
CA VAL A 577 -6.00 -20.17 -16.05
C VAL A 577 -5.36 -20.95 -14.88
N GLU A 578 -4.06 -20.77 -14.64
CA GLU A 578 -3.34 -21.39 -13.52
C GLU A 578 -2.92 -20.35 -12.46
N GLU A 579 -3.20 -19.06 -12.69
CA GLU A 579 -2.87 -17.97 -11.77
C GLU A 579 -4.11 -17.46 -11.02
N HIS A 580 -4.37 -17.99 -9.82
CA HIS A 580 -5.32 -17.38 -8.89
C HIS A 580 -4.79 -16.02 -8.40
N LEU A 581 -5.46 -14.93 -8.76
CA LEU A 581 -5.07 -13.55 -8.41
C LEU A 581 -5.95 -12.90 -7.34
N THR A 582 -7.08 -13.53 -7.00
CA THR A 582 -7.94 -13.14 -5.89
C THR A 582 -7.85 -14.18 -4.79
N TYR A 583 -8.36 -13.84 -3.62
CA TYR A 583 -8.64 -14.86 -2.62
C TYR A 583 -9.75 -15.82 -3.11
N GLN A 584 -9.84 -17.01 -2.51
CA GLN A 584 -10.76 -18.07 -2.92
C GLN A 584 -12.22 -17.77 -2.55
N HIS A 585 -12.43 -17.12 -1.41
CA HIS A 585 -13.71 -16.78 -0.81
C HIS A 585 -13.93 -15.27 -0.68
N ASP A 586 -12.95 -14.47 -1.11
CA ASP A 586 -13.04 -13.02 -1.23
C ASP A 586 -12.59 -12.60 -2.64
N ALA A 587 -13.42 -11.87 -3.37
CA ALA A 587 -13.14 -11.41 -4.73
C ALA A 587 -12.00 -10.38 -4.81
N HIS A 588 -11.52 -9.84 -3.68
CA HIS A 588 -10.41 -8.91 -3.67
C HIS A 588 -9.09 -9.57 -4.10
N TYR A 589 -8.21 -8.73 -4.65
CA TYR A 589 -6.87 -9.17 -5.01
C TYR A 589 -6.14 -9.78 -3.82
N SER A 590 -5.49 -10.91 -4.08
CA SER A 590 -4.50 -11.48 -3.19
C SER A 590 -3.19 -10.68 -3.29
N VAL A 591 -2.17 -11.02 -2.49
CA VAL A 591 -0.82 -10.45 -2.61
C VAL A 591 -0.29 -10.66 -4.03
N ARG A 592 -0.53 -11.84 -4.61
CA ARG A 592 -0.18 -12.15 -6.01
C ARG A 592 -0.92 -11.25 -6.99
N GLY A 593 -2.20 -10.98 -6.76
CA GLY A 593 -2.99 -10.05 -7.56
C GLY A 593 -2.42 -8.62 -7.56
N HIS A 594 -2.06 -8.10 -6.38
CA HIS A 594 -1.43 -6.78 -6.29
C HIS A 594 -0.07 -6.70 -6.99
N GLN A 595 0.74 -7.76 -6.89
CA GLN A 595 2.02 -7.85 -7.61
C GLN A 595 1.83 -7.92 -9.13
N TRP A 596 0.87 -8.70 -9.60
CA TRP A 596 0.50 -8.78 -11.01
C TRP A 596 0.04 -7.41 -11.53
N LEU A 597 -0.87 -6.75 -10.82
CA LEU A 597 -1.41 -5.43 -11.20
C LEU A 597 -0.30 -4.38 -11.29
N ALA A 598 0.55 -4.30 -10.26
CA ALA A 598 1.65 -3.34 -10.20
C ALA A 598 2.68 -3.55 -11.31
N ARG A 599 3.03 -4.79 -11.66
CA ARG A 599 3.97 -5.08 -12.76
C ARG A 599 3.42 -4.59 -14.10
N HIS A 600 2.17 -4.91 -14.41
CA HIS A 600 1.56 -4.48 -15.67
C HIS A 600 1.34 -2.97 -15.72
N PHE A 601 0.89 -2.35 -14.64
CA PHE A 601 0.80 -0.89 -14.56
C PHE A 601 2.16 -0.22 -14.72
N ALA A 602 3.23 -0.75 -14.12
CA ALA A 602 4.57 -0.19 -14.27
C ALA A 602 5.03 -0.19 -15.73
N ASP A 603 4.82 -1.29 -16.47
CA ASP A 603 5.18 -1.39 -17.89
C ASP A 603 4.36 -0.43 -18.76
N GLN A 604 3.04 -0.42 -18.58
CA GLN A 604 2.15 0.43 -19.38
C GLN A 604 2.31 1.92 -19.06
N LEU A 605 2.49 2.28 -17.79
CA LEU A 605 2.77 3.67 -17.37
C LEU A 605 4.12 4.14 -17.87
N ALA A 606 5.18 3.31 -17.79
CA ALA A 606 6.49 3.71 -18.30
C ALA A 606 6.40 4.04 -19.80
N ALA A 607 5.69 3.23 -20.58
CA ALA A 607 5.43 3.50 -22.00
C ALA A 607 4.59 4.78 -22.21
N LEU A 608 3.54 4.97 -21.41
CA LEU A 608 2.67 6.15 -21.48
C LEU A 608 3.45 7.45 -21.19
N LEU A 609 4.19 7.47 -20.08
CA LEU A 609 4.95 8.63 -19.60
C LEU A 609 6.11 8.96 -20.52
N SER A 610 6.76 7.95 -21.12
CA SER A 610 7.79 8.15 -22.13
C SER A 610 7.25 8.89 -23.36
N ARG A 611 6.07 8.49 -23.86
CA ARG A 611 5.39 9.20 -24.97
C ARG A 611 4.98 10.62 -24.62
N ALA A 612 4.70 10.87 -23.34
CA ALA A 612 4.30 12.18 -22.83
C ALA A 612 5.47 13.13 -22.50
N GLY A 613 6.72 12.69 -22.66
CA GLY A 613 7.89 13.48 -22.25
C GLY A 613 8.10 13.56 -20.73
N LEU A 614 7.40 12.73 -19.96
CA LEU A 614 7.50 12.64 -18.49
C LEU A 614 8.43 11.49 -18.03
N GLY A 615 8.98 10.72 -18.98
CA GLY A 615 9.77 9.52 -18.70
C GLY A 615 11.23 9.75 -18.28
N SER A 616 11.81 10.94 -18.52
CA SER A 616 13.20 11.26 -18.16
C SER A 616 13.27 12.04 -16.84
N GLY A 617 14.15 11.62 -15.92
CA GLY A 617 14.49 12.39 -14.74
C GLY A 617 15.33 13.61 -15.11
N ASN A 618 14.72 14.80 -15.07
CA ASN A 618 15.44 16.08 -15.02
C ASN A 618 15.46 16.60 -13.59
#